data_AF-A0A646HPA3-F1
#
_entry.id   AF-A0A646HPA3-F1
#
_cell.length_a   1.000
_cell.length_b   1.000
_cell.length_c   1.000
_cell.angle_alpha   90.00
_cell.angle_beta   90.00
_cell.angle_gamma   90.00
#
_symmetry.space_group_name_H-M   'P 1'
#
loop_
_entity.id
_entity.type
_entity.pdbx_description
1 polymer ?
#
loop_
_entity_poly.entity_id
_entity_poly.type
_entity_poly.pdbx_seq_one_letter_code
_entity_poly.pdbx_strand_id
1 'polypeptide(L)'
;MKAKRRFNIWLWVLLCVPCLLASCDHDVHDGEDEGGLSVSLTWADEADQGTEVKDVKLWIFNADDGSLVEEKHYGSTKEVASQRFALPVGHYQILAATNLIEPFFISEATRATLNMNQLMFGLSNPSASPDHAYYGVTDIGIDKSNVNYITKNEMRHILAELTIFIEGVPDN
;
A
#
# COMPACT_ATOMS: atom_id res chain seq x y z
N MET A 1 -45.62 46.40 -2.02
CA MET A 1 -44.74 45.96 -0.91
C MET A 1 -43.97 44.72 -1.35
N LYS A 2 -42.65 44.85 -1.50
CA LYS A 2 -41.68 43.77 -1.75
C LYS A 2 -41.46 43.00 -0.45
N ALA A 3 -41.66 41.68 -0.44
CA ALA A 3 -40.96 40.70 0.41
C ALA A 3 -41.73 39.38 0.39
N LYS A 4 -41.35 38.42 -0.45
CA LYS A 4 -41.76 37.01 -0.26
C LYS A 4 -40.95 35.95 -1.03
N ARG A 5 -39.86 36.34 -1.70
CA ARG A 5 -39.08 35.42 -2.55
C ARG A 5 -37.67 35.10 -2.03
N ARG A 6 -37.34 35.48 -0.79
CA ARG A 6 -36.03 35.19 -0.14
C ARG A 6 -36.11 34.14 0.97
N PHE A 7 -37.30 33.88 1.52
CA PHE A 7 -37.47 32.98 2.68
C PHE A 7 -37.47 31.49 2.30
N ASN A 8 -37.73 31.15 1.04
CA ASN A 8 -37.87 29.75 0.61
C ASN A 8 -36.55 29.12 0.14
N ILE A 9 -35.54 29.93 -0.18
CA ILE A 9 -34.22 29.43 -0.63
C ILE A 9 -33.33 29.11 0.58
N TRP A 10 -33.44 29.91 1.64
CA TRP A 10 -32.72 29.67 2.90
C TRP A 10 -33.19 28.39 3.62
N LEU A 11 -34.47 28.03 3.48
CA LEU A 11 -35.02 26.80 4.08
C LEU A 11 -34.49 25.52 3.40
N TRP A 12 -34.16 25.58 2.11
CA TRP A 12 -33.58 24.46 1.36
C TRP A 12 -32.08 24.27 1.61
N VAL A 13 -31.34 25.37 1.82
CA VAL A 13 -29.91 25.29 2.18
C VAL A 13 -29.73 24.72 3.59
N LEU A 14 -30.62 25.04 4.53
CA LEU A 14 -30.61 24.47 5.88
C LEU A 14 -30.92 22.97 5.95
N LEU A 15 -31.62 22.41 4.95
CA LEU A 15 -31.99 20.99 4.91
C LEU A 15 -30.90 20.10 4.29
N CYS A 16 -30.02 20.65 3.44
CA CYS A 16 -28.96 19.87 2.77
C CYS A 16 -27.61 19.89 3.51
N VAL A 17 -27.40 20.82 4.44
CA VAL A 17 -26.17 20.90 5.25
C VAL A 17 -26.01 19.74 6.25
N PRO A 18 -27.07 19.19 6.88
CA PRO A 18 -26.93 18.02 7.75
C PRO A 18 -26.56 16.74 6.99
N CYS A 19 -26.93 16.62 5.71
CA CYS A 19 -26.61 15.45 4.88
C CYS A 19 -25.15 15.41 4.42
N LEU A 20 -24.41 16.53 4.49
CA LEU A 20 -22.97 16.58 4.22
C LEU A 20 -22.12 16.28 5.46
N LEU A 21 -22.72 16.18 6.64
CA LEU A 21 -22.03 15.87 7.90
C LEU A 21 -22.22 14.41 8.36
N ALA A 22 -23.07 13.64 7.69
CA ALA A 22 -23.31 12.22 7.98
C ALA A 22 -22.53 11.26 7.07
N SER A 23 -21.38 11.69 6.55
CA SER A 23 -20.41 10.83 5.85
C SER A 23 -18.99 11.09 6.37
N CYS A 24 -18.86 11.18 7.69
CA CYS A 24 -17.64 10.73 8.35
C CYS A 24 -18.10 9.64 9.30
N ASP A 25 -18.10 8.40 8.79
CA ASP A 25 -18.01 7.23 9.64
C ASP A 25 -16.70 7.35 10.40
N HIS A 26 -16.77 7.98 11.56
CA HIS A 26 -15.67 8.10 12.49
C HIS A 26 -15.97 7.10 13.61
N ASP A 27 -15.98 5.82 13.25
CA ASP A 27 -15.69 4.75 14.19
C ASP A 27 -14.19 4.42 14.09
N VAL A 28 -13.36 5.46 14.18
CA VAL A 28 -11.91 5.31 14.34
C VAL A 28 -11.58 5.60 15.80
N HIS A 29 -11.53 4.52 16.56
CA HIS A 29 -10.92 4.40 17.89
C HIS A 29 -11.84 4.54 19.10
N ASP A 30 -12.97 3.83 19.12
CA ASP A 30 -13.57 3.41 20.40
C ASP A 30 -12.86 2.14 20.91
N GLY A 31 -11.72 2.34 21.56
CA GLY A 31 -11.04 1.27 22.27
C GLY A 31 -9.65 1.66 22.72
N GLU A 32 -9.54 2.22 23.93
CA GLU A 32 -8.24 2.38 24.61
C GLU A 32 -7.53 1.03 24.85
N ASP A 33 -8.20 -0.10 24.57
CA ASP A 33 -7.71 -1.48 24.65
C ASP A 33 -7.47 -2.17 23.29
N GLU A 34 -7.76 -1.51 22.16
CA GLU A 34 -7.58 -2.07 20.82
C GLU A 34 -6.13 -1.82 20.37
N GLY A 35 -5.25 -2.82 20.38
CA GLY A 35 -3.91 -2.75 19.80
C GLY A 35 -3.95 -2.76 18.27
N GLY A 36 -2.80 -2.76 17.61
CA GLY A 36 -2.78 -2.93 16.17
C GLY A 36 -1.43 -2.69 15.52
N LEU A 37 -1.34 -3.07 14.26
CA LEU A 37 -0.17 -2.92 13.42
C LEU A 37 -0.35 -1.75 12.46
N SER A 38 0.63 -0.84 12.42
CA SER A 38 0.79 0.14 11.35
C SER A 38 2.05 -0.16 10.56
N VAL A 39 1.95 -0.07 9.23
CA VAL A 39 3.04 -0.35 8.29
C VAL A 39 3.46 0.95 7.64
N SER A 40 4.76 1.19 7.58
CA SER A 40 5.35 2.31 6.84
C SER A 40 6.29 1.79 5.76
N LEU A 41 6.29 2.44 4.59
CA LEU A 41 7.23 2.10 3.52
C LEU A 41 8.46 3.00 3.62
N THR A 42 9.65 2.43 3.46
CA THR A 42 10.91 3.16 3.44
C THR A 42 11.81 2.63 2.33
N TRP A 43 12.63 3.48 1.72
CA TRP A 43 13.60 3.05 0.71
C TRP A 43 14.77 2.32 1.38
N ALA A 44 15.16 1.17 0.84
CA ALA A 44 16.34 0.45 1.28
C ALA A 44 17.63 1.09 0.75
N ASP A 45 17.59 1.62 -0.48
CA ASP A 45 18.70 2.34 -1.10
C ASP A 45 18.48 3.86 -0.98
N GLU A 46 19.56 4.60 -0.73
CA GLU A 46 19.54 6.06 -0.71
C GLU A 46 19.30 6.65 -2.10
N ALA A 47 19.73 5.96 -3.16
CA ALA A 47 19.53 6.38 -4.55
C ALA A 47 18.04 6.46 -4.94
N ASP A 48 17.19 5.68 -4.28
CA ASP A 48 15.74 5.62 -4.53
C ASP A 48 14.96 6.67 -3.72
N GLN A 49 15.62 7.41 -2.82
CA GLN A 49 14.95 8.42 -2.00
C GLN A 49 14.31 9.51 -2.87
N GLY A 50 13.06 9.85 -2.53
CA GLY A 50 12.28 10.82 -3.29
C GLY A 50 11.53 10.23 -4.49
N THR A 51 11.72 8.94 -4.80
CA THR A 51 10.87 8.25 -5.77
C THR A 51 9.40 8.37 -5.40
N GLU A 52 8.56 8.69 -6.38
CA GLU A 52 7.12 8.77 -6.18
C GLU A 52 6.53 7.36 -6.01
N VAL A 53 5.70 7.18 -4.98
CA VAL A 53 5.03 5.91 -4.66
C VAL A 53 3.59 5.97 -5.16
N LYS A 54 3.26 5.04 -6.05
CA LYS A 54 1.92 4.83 -6.64
C LYS A 54 1.55 3.36 -6.54
N ASP A 55 0.25 3.05 -6.66
CA ASP A 55 -0.25 1.67 -6.75
C ASP A 55 0.35 0.72 -5.70
N VAL A 56 0.18 1.03 -4.42
CA VAL A 56 0.73 0.19 -3.35
C VAL A 56 -0.21 -0.99 -3.12
N LYS A 57 0.28 -2.20 -3.32
CA LYS A 57 -0.39 -3.44 -2.93
C LYS A 57 0.27 -3.96 -1.66
N LEU A 58 -0.53 -4.31 -0.67
CA LEU A 58 -0.05 -4.81 0.62
C LEU A 58 -0.77 -6.12 0.94
N TRP A 59 0.02 -7.14 1.26
CA TRP A 59 -0.45 -8.43 1.72
C TRP A 59 0.17 -8.74 3.08
N ILE A 60 -0.66 -9.22 4.00
CA ILE A 60 -0.22 -9.75 5.30
C ILE A 60 -0.52 -11.23 5.27
N PHE A 61 0.52 -12.04 5.45
CA PHE A 61 0.42 -13.49 5.55
C PHE A 61 0.65 -13.93 6.97
N ASN A 62 -0.03 -15.00 7.38
CA ASN A 62 0.38 -15.77 8.56
C ASN A 62 1.72 -16.45 8.22
N ALA A 63 2.75 -16.23 9.04
CA ALA A 63 4.09 -16.72 8.77
C ALA A 63 4.23 -18.25 8.98
N ASP A 64 3.35 -18.86 9.78
CA ASP A 64 3.42 -20.28 10.12
C ASP A 64 2.87 -21.17 9.00
N ASP A 65 1.77 -20.77 8.36
CA ASP A 65 1.11 -21.56 7.30
C ASP A 65 1.10 -20.89 5.91
N GLY A 66 1.56 -19.64 5.81
CA GLY A 66 1.62 -18.87 4.57
C GLY A 66 0.25 -18.42 4.03
N SER A 67 -0.82 -18.54 4.83
CA SER A 67 -2.16 -18.11 4.45
C SER A 67 -2.29 -16.60 4.42
N LEU A 68 -3.07 -16.08 3.47
CA LEU A 68 -3.39 -14.66 3.38
C LEU A 68 -4.34 -14.25 4.50
N VAL A 69 -3.95 -13.23 5.26
CA VAL A 69 -4.72 -12.65 6.37
C VAL A 69 -5.39 -11.35 5.94
N GLU A 70 -4.64 -10.45 5.32
CA GLU A 70 -5.15 -9.17 4.80
C GLU A 70 -4.57 -8.88 3.42
N GLU A 71 -5.40 -8.30 2.55
CA GLU A 71 -4.99 -7.74 1.26
C GLU A 71 -5.60 -6.34 1.11
N LYS A 72 -4.75 -5.36 0.81
CA LYS A 72 -5.14 -3.96 0.64
C LYS A 72 -4.44 -3.34 -0.56
N HIS A 73 -5.08 -2.30 -1.09
CA HIS A 73 -4.59 -1.51 -2.20
C HIS A 73 -4.71 -0.02 -1.85
N TYR A 74 -3.62 0.71 -1.99
CA TYR A 74 -3.51 2.13 -1.66
C TYR A 74 -2.92 2.93 -2.81
N GLY A 75 -3.24 4.22 -2.84
CA GLY A 75 -2.68 5.15 -3.82
C GLY A 75 -1.30 5.69 -3.44
N SER A 76 -0.95 5.70 -2.15
CA SER A 76 0.23 6.42 -1.64
C SER A 76 0.79 5.86 -0.32
N THR A 77 2.02 6.24 0.04
CA THR A 77 2.64 5.90 1.33
C THR A 77 1.85 6.42 2.53
N LYS A 78 1.21 7.59 2.40
CA LYS A 78 0.44 8.21 3.48
C LYS A 78 -0.79 7.37 3.84
N GLU A 79 -1.48 6.84 2.83
CA GLU A 79 -2.63 5.96 3.04
C GLU A 79 -2.21 4.67 3.75
N VAL A 80 -1.11 4.06 3.33
CA VAL A 80 -0.54 2.86 4.00
C VAL A 80 -0.23 3.15 5.46
N ALA A 81 0.48 4.25 5.74
CA ALA A 81 0.86 4.63 7.10
C ALA A 81 -0.32 5.02 7.99
N SER A 82 -1.45 5.44 7.40
CA SER A 82 -2.68 5.73 8.13
C SER A 82 -3.47 4.49 8.52
N GLN A 83 -3.18 3.35 7.89
CA GLN A 83 -3.84 2.09 8.19
C GLN A 83 -3.39 1.55 9.55
N ARG A 84 -4.37 1.03 10.28
CA ARG A 84 -4.17 0.18 11.46
C ARG A 84 -4.82 -1.16 11.22
N PHE A 85 -4.06 -2.24 11.37
CA PHE A 85 -4.52 -3.61 11.23
C PHE A 85 -4.71 -4.22 12.63
N ALA A 86 -5.94 -4.63 12.94
CA ALA A 86 -6.22 -5.39 14.14
C ALA A 86 -5.89 -6.87 13.87
N LEU A 87 -4.70 -7.29 14.29
CA LEU A 87 -4.23 -8.67 14.12
C LEU A 87 -4.22 -9.40 15.47
N PRO A 88 -4.62 -10.68 15.52
CA PRO A 88 -4.46 -11.47 16.72
C PRO A 88 -2.97 -11.70 17.05
N VAL A 89 -2.71 -12.24 18.24
CA VAL A 89 -1.36 -12.67 18.64
C VAL A 89 -0.89 -13.76 17.66
N GLY A 90 0.32 -13.59 17.12
CA GLY A 90 0.84 -14.48 16.09
C GLY A 90 2.06 -13.91 15.36
N HIS A 91 2.57 -14.68 14.41
CA HIS A 91 3.69 -14.30 13.54
C HIS A 91 3.17 -14.03 12.13
N TYR A 92 3.61 -12.91 11.56
CA TYR A 92 3.14 -12.43 10.27
C TYR A 92 4.30 -12.01 9.38
N GLN A 93 4.06 -12.13 8.08
CA GLN A 93 4.94 -11.64 7.05
C GLN A 93 4.19 -10.64 6.18
N ILE A 94 4.76 -9.45 6.05
CA ILE A 94 4.16 -8.32 5.35
C ILE A 94 4.92 -8.14 4.05
N LEU A 95 4.22 -8.30 2.94
CA LEU A 95 4.70 -7.98 1.61
C LEU A 95 4.03 -6.71 1.13
N ALA A 96 4.80 -5.69 0.79
CA ALA A 96 4.30 -4.56 0.03
C ALA A 96 4.98 -4.52 -1.34
N ALA A 97 4.24 -4.08 -2.34
CA ALA A 97 4.78 -3.75 -3.66
C ALA A 97 4.18 -2.43 -4.14
N THR A 98 4.96 -1.63 -4.86
CA THR A 98 4.56 -0.31 -5.36
C THR A 98 5.09 -0.10 -6.77
N ASN A 99 4.44 0.81 -7.50
CA ASN A 99 4.73 1.13 -8.89
C ASN A 99 4.62 -0.11 -9.80
N LEU A 100 3.77 -1.08 -9.42
CA LEU A 100 3.40 -2.25 -10.22
C LEU A 100 2.40 -1.89 -11.33
N ILE A 101 2.75 -0.89 -12.12
CA ILE A 101 2.00 -0.43 -13.28
C ILE A 101 2.65 -0.97 -14.56
N GLU A 102 1.89 -1.05 -15.66
CA GLU A 102 2.42 -1.50 -16.95
C GLU A 102 3.75 -0.77 -17.28
N PRO A 103 4.83 -1.50 -17.64
CA PRO A 103 4.88 -2.90 -18.08
C PRO A 103 5.01 -3.98 -16.99
N PHE A 104 5.02 -3.61 -15.70
CA PHE A 104 5.05 -4.60 -14.62
C PHE A 104 3.71 -5.33 -14.48
N PHE A 105 3.77 -6.62 -14.14
CA PHE A 105 2.58 -7.41 -13.87
C PHE A 105 2.80 -8.42 -12.72
N ILE A 106 1.70 -8.85 -12.13
CA ILE A 106 1.65 -10.01 -11.23
C ILE A 106 1.12 -11.20 -12.04
N SER A 107 1.83 -12.32 -12.02
CA SER A 107 1.46 -13.53 -12.77
C SER A 107 0.04 -14.00 -12.43
N GLU A 108 -0.73 -14.43 -13.44
CA GLU A 108 -2.08 -14.97 -13.22
C GLU A 108 -2.08 -16.24 -12.36
N ALA A 109 -1.00 -17.03 -12.40
CA ALA A 109 -0.83 -18.23 -11.58
C ALA A 109 -0.88 -17.91 -10.07
N THR A 110 -0.56 -16.67 -9.69
CA THR A 110 -0.60 -16.15 -8.32
C THR A 110 -2.02 -15.78 -7.86
N ARG A 111 -2.94 -15.42 -8.77
CA ARG A 111 -4.23 -14.81 -8.41
C ARG A 111 -5.27 -15.78 -7.85
N ALA A 112 -5.10 -17.08 -8.03
CA ALA A 112 -6.10 -18.08 -7.63
C ALA A 112 -5.92 -18.60 -6.20
N THR A 113 -4.70 -18.52 -5.65
CA THR A 113 -4.38 -18.90 -4.27
C THR A 113 -3.17 -18.08 -3.86
N LEU A 114 -3.41 -16.88 -3.30
CA LEU A 114 -2.32 -16.00 -2.89
C LEU A 114 -1.60 -16.62 -1.69
N ASN A 115 -0.52 -17.33 -1.98
CA ASN A 115 0.52 -17.73 -1.05
C ASN A 115 1.76 -16.90 -1.40
N MET A 116 2.51 -16.43 -0.39
CA MET A 116 3.69 -15.61 -0.65
C MET A 116 4.70 -16.30 -1.57
N ASN A 117 4.85 -17.61 -1.45
CA ASN A 117 5.79 -18.40 -2.27
C ASN A 117 5.36 -18.55 -3.73
N GLN A 118 4.15 -18.12 -4.08
CA GLN A 118 3.60 -18.19 -5.42
C GLN A 118 3.46 -16.80 -6.06
N LEU A 119 3.82 -15.73 -5.35
CA LEU A 119 3.84 -14.37 -5.88
C LEU A 119 5.00 -14.20 -6.87
N MET A 120 4.63 -13.97 -8.14
CA MET A 120 5.59 -13.73 -9.22
C MET A 120 5.31 -12.39 -9.86
N PHE A 121 6.33 -11.53 -9.86
CA PHE A 121 6.34 -10.28 -10.59
C PHE A 121 7.12 -10.42 -11.89
N GLY A 122 6.71 -9.71 -12.93
CA GLY A 122 7.38 -9.75 -14.23
C GLY A 122 7.21 -8.48 -15.04
N LEU A 123 7.90 -8.42 -16.18
CA LEU A 123 7.75 -7.39 -17.21
C LEU A 123 7.10 -7.98 -18.46
N SER A 124 6.07 -7.32 -18.98
CA SER A 124 5.44 -7.72 -20.24
C SER A 124 6.37 -7.57 -21.44
N ASN A 125 7.32 -6.63 -21.38
CA ASN A 125 8.37 -6.42 -22.36
C ASN A 125 9.72 -6.20 -21.65
N PRO A 126 10.70 -7.12 -21.77
CA PRO A 126 12.02 -6.98 -21.13
C PRO A 126 12.83 -5.79 -21.63
N SER A 127 12.55 -5.29 -22.84
CA SER A 127 13.22 -4.13 -23.42
C SER A 127 12.55 -2.80 -23.05
N ALA A 128 11.43 -2.84 -22.33
CA ALA A 128 10.95 -1.63 -21.70
C ALA A 128 11.99 -1.24 -20.63
N SER A 129 12.42 0.02 -20.64
CA SER A 129 13.23 0.61 -19.58
C SER A 129 12.31 1.44 -18.69
N PRO A 130 11.37 0.81 -17.93
CA PRO A 130 10.44 1.57 -17.11
C PRO A 130 11.16 2.18 -15.90
N ASP A 131 10.51 3.17 -15.30
CA ASP A 131 10.77 3.51 -13.90
C ASP A 131 10.62 2.25 -13.04
N HIS A 132 11.35 2.18 -11.93
CA HIS A 132 11.35 0.98 -11.09
C HIS A 132 10.01 0.71 -10.42
N ALA A 133 9.65 -0.58 -10.37
CA ALA A 133 8.73 -1.12 -9.39
C ALA A 133 9.52 -1.66 -8.19
N TYR A 134 8.90 -1.61 -7.02
CA TYR A 134 9.56 -1.94 -5.77
C TYR A 134 8.75 -2.92 -4.95
N TYR A 135 9.44 -3.72 -4.14
CA TYR A 135 8.85 -4.60 -3.14
C TYR A 135 9.63 -4.55 -1.83
N GLY A 136 8.96 -4.90 -0.74
CA GLY A 136 9.59 -5.10 0.55
C GLY A 136 8.90 -6.23 1.31
N VAL A 137 9.69 -7.01 2.05
CA VAL A 137 9.19 -8.08 2.91
C VAL A 137 9.65 -7.82 4.34
N THR A 138 8.73 -7.95 5.30
CA THR A 138 9.05 -7.74 6.71
C THR A 138 8.31 -8.73 7.58
N ASP A 139 9.04 -9.39 8.46
CA ASP A 139 8.47 -10.29 9.47
C ASP A 139 8.15 -9.52 10.75
N ILE A 140 7.04 -9.85 11.40
CA ILE A 140 6.66 -9.28 12.70
C ILE A 140 5.97 -10.31 13.59
N GLY A 141 6.30 -10.28 14.88
CA GLY A 141 5.55 -10.98 15.93
C GLY A 141 4.65 -10.02 16.69
N ILE A 142 3.37 -10.36 16.79
CA ILE A 142 2.39 -9.68 17.65
C ILE A 142 2.29 -10.51 18.93
N ASP A 143 2.81 -10.00 20.05
CA ASP A 143 2.85 -10.75 21.32
C ASP A 143 1.67 -10.42 22.26
N LYS A 144 0.97 -9.32 21.99
CA LYS A 144 -0.13 -8.76 22.80
C LYS A 144 -1.15 -8.09 21.91
N SER A 145 -2.44 -8.28 22.23
CA SER A 145 -3.57 -7.75 21.46
C SER A 145 -3.87 -6.27 21.72
N ASN A 146 -3.37 -5.68 22.81
CA ASN A 146 -3.66 -4.30 23.22
C ASN A 146 -2.45 -3.34 23.07
N VAL A 147 -1.46 -3.72 22.26
CA VAL A 147 -0.25 -2.93 22.01
C VAL A 147 -0.22 -2.47 20.55
N ASN A 148 0.34 -1.28 20.33
CA ASN A 148 0.59 -0.76 18.99
C ASN A 148 1.97 -1.13 18.49
N TYR A 149 2.00 -1.71 17.31
CA TYR A 149 3.18 -2.09 16.58
C TYR A 149 3.33 -1.19 15.37
N ILE A 150 4.55 -0.71 15.15
CA ILE A 150 4.90 0.04 13.97
C ILE A 150 6.07 -0.69 13.32
N THR A 151 5.91 -1.03 12.04
CA THR A 151 6.97 -1.68 11.27
C THR A 151 7.29 -0.90 10.02
N LYS A 152 8.53 -1.08 9.56
CA LYS A 152 9.06 -0.47 8.34
C LYS A 152 9.27 -1.58 7.33
N ASN A 153 8.67 -1.41 6.16
CA ASN A 153 8.89 -2.26 5.02
C ASN A 153 9.91 -1.60 4.11
N GLU A 154 11.10 -2.19 4.06
CA GLU A 154 12.23 -1.69 3.26
C GLU A 154 12.06 -2.08 1.80
N MET A 155 11.80 -1.08 0.96
CA MET A 155 11.51 -1.21 -0.46
C MET A 155 12.79 -1.32 -1.28
N ARG A 156 12.84 -2.31 -2.17
CA ARG A 156 13.94 -2.62 -3.09
C ARG A 156 13.38 -2.81 -4.49
N HIS A 157 14.19 -2.61 -5.54
CA HIS A 157 13.77 -2.88 -6.92
C HIS A 157 13.31 -4.33 -7.07
N ILE A 158 12.18 -4.53 -7.75
CA ILE A 158 11.67 -5.86 -8.10
C ILE A 158 12.61 -6.58 -9.08
N LEU A 159 13.18 -5.82 -10.02
CA LEU A 159 14.11 -6.34 -11.03
C LEU A 159 15.45 -5.65 -10.90
N ALA A 160 16.52 -6.44 -11.04
CA ALA A 160 17.88 -5.92 -11.04
C ALA A 160 18.19 -5.19 -12.36
N GLU A 161 18.98 -4.12 -12.27
CA GLU A 161 19.56 -3.46 -13.43
C GLU A 161 20.95 -3.99 -13.75
N LEU A 162 21.31 -3.97 -15.04
CA LEU A 162 22.66 -4.22 -15.52
C LEU A 162 23.03 -3.15 -16.55
N THR A 163 23.97 -2.28 -16.20
CA THR A 163 24.59 -1.35 -17.14
C THR A 163 25.94 -1.92 -17.62
N ILE A 164 26.14 -1.99 -18.93
CA ILE A 164 27.40 -2.48 -19.54
C ILE A 164 28.04 -1.34 -20.33
N PHE A 165 29.29 -1.02 -20.00
CA PHE A 165 30.14 -0.08 -20.77
C PHE A 165 31.21 -0.87 -21.51
N ILE A 166 31.32 -0.66 -22.82
CA ILE A 166 32.34 -1.31 -23.67
C ILE A 166 33.23 -0.21 -24.26
N GLU A 167 34.51 -0.25 -23.90
CA GLU A 167 35.52 0.70 -24.38
C GLU A 167 36.53 -0.01 -25.32
N GLY A 168 37.13 0.73 -26.25
CA GLY A 168 38.18 0.20 -27.14
C GLY A 168 37.68 -0.70 -28.28
N VAL A 169 36.44 -0.49 -28.75
CA VAL A 169 35.92 -1.18 -29.94
C VAL A 169 36.78 -0.79 -31.17
N PRO A 170 37.33 -1.75 -31.93
CA PRO A 170 38.14 -1.46 -33.11
C PRO A 170 37.37 -0.71 -34.19
N ASP A 171 38.01 0.28 -34.82
CA ASP A 171 37.47 0.96 -36.01
C ASP A 171 37.56 0.01 -37.23
N ASN A 172 36.47 -0.09 -38.00
CA ASN A 172 36.38 -0.88 -39.24
C ASN A 172 36.84 -0.10 -40.47
#